data_AF-A0A4S8LE89-F1
#
_entry.id   AF-A0A4S8LE89-F1
#
_cell.length_a   1.000
_cell.length_b   1.000
_cell.length_c   1.000
_cell.angle_alpha   90.00
_cell.angle_beta   90.00
_cell.angle_gamma   90.00
#
_symmetry.space_group_name_H-M   'P 1'
#
loop_
_entity.id
_entity.type
_entity.pdbx_description
1 polymer ?
#
loop_
_entity_poly.entity_id
_entity_poly.type
_entity_poly.pdbx_seq_one_letter_code
_entity_poly.pdbx_strand_id
1 'polypeptide(L)' 'CTPGTREKILKDIEEWADGISSVQTLGYWICGMAGTGKSTIAKSVCDTMKNKKMLAASFF' A
#
# COMPACT_ATOMS: atom_id res chain seq x y z
N CYS A 1 -7.93 4.55 -14.11
CA CYS A 1 -6.68 3.90 -13.67
C CYS A 1 -5.93 3.45 -14.91
N THR A 2 -4.71 3.93 -15.11
CA THR A 2 -3.83 3.34 -16.13
C THR A 2 -3.57 1.88 -15.74
N PRO A 3 -3.73 0.92 -16.66
CA PRO A 3 -3.46 -0.48 -16.38
C PRO A 3 -2.05 -0.66 -15.79
N GLY A 4 -1.90 -1.52 -14.78
CA GLY A 4 -0.62 -1.82 -14.12
C GLY A 4 -0.11 -0.80 -13.09
N THR A 5 -0.60 0.45 -13.06
CA THR A 5 -0.12 1.44 -12.07
C THR A 5 -0.52 1.06 -10.65
N ARG A 6 -1.75 0.56 -10.45
CA ARG A 6 -2.23 0.11 -9.13
C ARG A 6 -1.42 -1.07 -8.61
N GLU A 7 -1.16 -2.06 -9.45
CA GLU A 7 -0.40 -3.26 -9.09
C GLU A 7 1.03 -2.90 -8.69
N LYS A 8 1.66 -1.98 -9.44
CA LYS A 8 2.99 -1.47 -9.09
C LYS A 8 3.01 -0.81 -7.71
N ILE A 9 2.08 0.11 -7.43
CA ILE A 9 2.01 0.79 -6.13
C ILE A 9 1.82 -0.21 -4.98
N LEU A 10 0.94 -1.20 -5.15
CA LEU A 10 0.72 -2.23 -4.13
C LEU A 10 1.99 -3.04 -3.87
N LYS A 11 2.68 -3.46 -4.95
CA LYS A 11 3.95 -4.18 -4.84
C LYS A 11 5.02 -3.34 -4.13
N ASP A 12 5.14 -2.06 -4.49
CA ASP A 12 6.11 -1.16 -3.87
C ASP A 12 5.85 -0.98 -2.36
N ILE A 13 4.58 -0.88 -1.94
CA ILE A 13 4.20 -0.81 -0.52
C ILE A 13 4.48 -2.12 0.20
N GLU A 14 4.22 -3.26 -0.45
CA GLU A 14 4.50 -4.57 0.11
C GLU A 14 5.99 -4.80 0.34
N GLU A 15 6.83 -4.49 -0.65
CA GLU A 15 8.29 -4.58 -0.53
C GLU A 15 8.83 -3.66 0.58
N TRP A 16 8.22 -2.47 0.75
CA TRP A 16 8.54 -1.57 1.86
C TRP A 16 8.17 -2.18 3.22
N ALA A 17 6.95 -2.70 3.36
CA ALA A 17 6.49 -3.29 4.62
C ALA A 17 7.23 -4.57 5.00
N ASP A 18 7.66 -5.36 4.00
CA ASP A 18 8.44 -6.58 4.19
C ASP A 18 9.93 -6.29 4.48
N GLY A 19 10.35 -5.02 4.45
CA GLY A 19 11.74 -4.60 4.72
C GLY A 19 12.72 -4.92 3.58
N ILE A 20 12.21 -5.22 2.39
CA ILE A 20 12.98 -5.59 1.19
C ILE A 20 13.33 -4.34 0.38
N SER A 21 12.55 -3.26 0.52
CA SER A 21 12.80 -1.99 -0.15
C SER A 21 14.15 -1.39 0.25
N SER A 22 14.85 -0.80 -0.73
CA SER A 22 16.06 -0.01 -0.49
C SER A 22 15.78 1.28 0.31
N VAL A 23 14.51 1.70 0.38
CA VAL A 23 14.07 2.88 1.12
C VAL A 23 13.62 2.47 2.52
N GLN A 24 14.44 2.78 3.52
CA GLN A 24 14.14 2.49 4.92
C GLN A 24 13.49 3.71 5.59
N THR A 25 12.17 3.72 5.64
CA THR A 25 11.37 4.77 6.31
C THR A 25 10.40 4.16 7.30
N LEU A 26 10.02 4.93 8.33
CA LEU A 26 9.03 4.52 9.35
C LEU A 26 7.59 4.58 8.84
N GLY A 27 7.34 5.20 7.69
CA GLY A 27 6.00 5.32 7.11
C GLY A 27 6.03 5.45 5.60
N TYR A 28 4.91 5.08 4.97
CA TYR A 28 4.66 5.21 3.53
C TYR A 28 3.52 6.21 3.30
N TRP A 29 3.73 7.18 2.41
CA TRP A 29 2.77 8.25 2.16
C TRP A 29 2.21 8.19 0.74
N ILE A 30 0.88 8.18 0.60
CA ILE A 30 0.18 8.15 -0.70
C ILE A 30 -0.49 9.51 -0.95
N CYS A 31 0.01 10.23 -1.96
CA CYS A 31 -0.53 11.52 -2.39
C CYS A 31 -1.30 11.42 -3.72
N GLY A 32 -2.28 12.30 -3.93
CA GLY A 32 -2.98 12.43 -5.21
C GLY A 32 -4.28 13.20 -5.11
N MET A 33 -4.84 13.59 -6.26
CA MET A 33 -6.12 14.30 -6.38
C MET A 33 -7.25 13.57 -5.64
N ALA A 34 -8.25 14.30 -5.14
CA ALA A 34 -9.47 13.67 -4.63
C ALA A 34 -10.12 12.77 -5.72
N GLY A 35 -10.74 11.67 -5.30
CA GLY A 35 -11.37 10.73 -6.24
C GLY A 35 -10.43 9.78 -7.00
N THR A 36 -9.12 9.80 -6.74
CA THR A 36 -8.16 8.90 -7.44
C THR A 36 -8.01 7.50 -6.81
N GLY A 37 -8.85 7.17 -5.82
CA GLY A 37 -8.85 5.83 -5.23
C GLY A 37 -7.75 5.56 -4.20
N LYS A 38 -7.17 6.58 -3.57
CA LYS A 38 -6.16 6.42 -2.49
C LYS A 38 -6.65 5.51 -1.36
N SER A 39 -7.87 5.71 -0.87
CA SER A 39 -8.48 4.86 0.16
C SER A 39 -8.67 3.42 -0.32
N THR A 40 -8.95 3.23 -1.62
CA THR A 40 -9.03 1.90 -2.23
C THR A 40 -7.67 1.19 -2.26
N ILE A 41 -6.58 1.92 -2.51
CA ILE A 41 -5.21 1.39 -2.41
C ILE A 41 -4.93 0.98 -0.96
N ALA A 42 -5.17 1.86 0.01
CA ALA A 42 -4.96 1.56 1.42
C ALA A 42 -5.75 0.33 1.88
N LYS A 43 -7.02 0.21 1.46
CA LYS A 43 -7.84 -0.97 1.72
C LYS A 43 -7.25 -2.25 1.12
N SER A 44 -6.74 -2.18 -0.11
CA SER A 44 -6.10 -3.32 -0.79
C SER A 44 -4.82 -3.76 -0.08
N VAL A 45 -4.00 -2.81 0.38
CA VAL A 45 -2.80 -3.10 1.18
C VAL A 45 -3.19 -3.80 2.48
N CYS A 46 -4.20 -3.31 3.20
CA CYS A 46 -4.68 -3.98 4.41
C CYS A 46 -5.14 -5.42 4.13
N ASP A 47 -5.85 -5.65 3.03
CA ASP A 47 -6.30 -7.00 2.67
C ASP A 47 -5.10 -7.93 2.36
N THR A 48 -4.06 -7.44 1.65
CA THR A 48 -2.82 -8.22 1.46
C THR A 48 -2.11 -8.51 2.78
N MET A 49 -1.90 -7.49 3.62
CA MET A 49 -1.21 -7.65 4.91
C MET A 49 -1.99 -8.57 5.87
N LYS A 50 -3.33 -8.54 5.81
CA LYS A 50 -4.18 -9.46 6.56
C LYS A 50 -3.96 -10.90 6.10
N ASN A 51 -3.89 -11.15 4.79
CA ASN A 51 -3.60 -12.47 4.24
C ASN A 51 -2.20 -12.97 4.62
N LYS A 52 -1.21 -12.06 4.71
CA LYS A 52 0.14 -12.34 5.21
C LYS A 52 0.21 -12.49 6.74
N LYS A 53 -0.88 -12.27 7.48
CA LYS A 53 -0.93 -12.21 8.96
C LYS A 53 -0.01 -11.14 9.58
N MET A 54 0.23 -10.05 8.86
CA MET A 54 1.07 -8.92 9.27
C MET A 54 0.26 -7.66 9.61
N LEU A 55 -1.05 -7.64 9.33
CA LEU A 55 -1.90 -6.50 9.65
C LEU A 55 -2.16 -6.41 11.16
N ALA A 56 -1.64 -5.37 11.80
CA ALA A 56 -1.94 -5.06 13.20
C ALA A 56 -3.32 -4.39 13.37
N ALA A 57 -3.60 -3.34 12.60
CA ALA A 57 -4.86 -2.60 12.64
C ALA A 57 -5.07 -1.78 11.35
N SER A 58 -6.30 -1.36 11.07
CA SER A 58 -6.65 -0.47 9.94
C SER A 58 -7.75 0.51 10.33
N PHE A 59 -7.57 1.80 10.00
CA PHE A 59 -8.55 2.88 10.25
C PHE A 59 -8.69 3.75 8.98
N PHE A 60 -9.91 4.19 8.66
CA PHE A 60 -10.24 4.92 7.43
C PHE A 60 -11.21 6.07 7.72
#